data_AF-A0A7S1DU49-F1
#
_entry.id   AF-A0A7S1DU49-F1
#
_cell.length_a   1.000
_cell.length_b   1.000
_cell.length_c   1.000
_cell.angle_alpha   90.00
_cell.angle_beta   90.00
_cell.angle_gamma   90.00
#
_symmetry.space_group_name_H-M   'P 1'
#
loop_
_entity.id
_entity.type
_entity.pdbx_description
1 polymer ?
#
loop_
_entity_poly.entity_id
_entity_poly.type
_entity_poly.pdbx_seq_one_letter_code
_entity_poly.pdbx_strand_id
1 'polypeptide(L)'
;SLSRVAAFICDCKCRELEVTKGYGMVEFREDLKKLFQTTGVRCKPVVLLVTDSQIVNEGFLEDINGVLNTGDVPNLFSNDDKIQIANELKDVCLARGLPATKDSAYALFVQNTQ
;
A
#
# COMPACT_ATOMS: atom_id res chain seq x y z
N SER A 1 -16.94 12.31 10.81
CA SER A 1 -15.62 12.83 10.45
C SER A 1 -15.66 13.40 9.03
N LEU A 2 -15.24 14.66 8.81
CA LEU A 2 -15.27 15.30 7.49
C LEU A 2 -14.32 14.65 6.48
N SER A 3 -13.22 14.04 6.93
CA SER A 3 -12.25 13.35 6.07
C SER A 3 -12.85 12.16 5.32
N ARG A 4 -13.81 11.46 5.92
CA ARG A 4 -14.53 10.34 5.28
C ARG A 4 -15.46 10.81 4.16
N VAL A 5 -16.06 12.00 4.31
CA VAL A 5 -16.91 12.63 3.29
C VAL A 5 -16.05 13.19 2.16
N ALA A 6 -14.92 13.84 2.48
CA ALA A 6 -14.00 14.37 1.47
C ALA A 6 -13.41 13.26 0.59
N ALA A 7 -12.98 12.15 1.18
CA ALA A 7 -12.46 11.03 0.41
C ALA A 7 -13.56 10.29 -0.37
N PHE A 8 -14.81 10.26 0.12
CA PHE A 8 -15.95 9.81 -0.70
C PHE A 8 -16.21 10.74 -1.90
N ILE A 9 -16.09 12.07 -1.72
CA ILE A 9 -16.23 13.04 -2.82
C ILE A 9 -15.11 12.90 -3.86
N CYS A 10 -13.90 12.53 -3.44
CA CYS A 10 -12.75 12.29 -4.32
C CYS A 10 -12.71 10.86 -4.92
N ASP A 11 -13.74 10.03 -4.72
CA ASP A 11 -13.76 8.60 -5.08
C ASP A 11 -12.56 7.79 -4.55
N CYS A 12 -11.95 8.28 -3.46
CA CYS A 12 -10.86 7.62 -2.77
C CYS A 12 -11.44 6.65 -1.73
N LYS A 13 -11.00 5.38 -1.78
CA LYS A 13 -11.47 4.40 -0.82
C LYS A 13 -10.88 4.72 0.56
N CYS A 14 -11.73 5.09 1.52
CA CYS A 14 -11.29 5.32 2.90
C CYS A 14 -11.07 3.98 3.59
N ARG A 15 -9.91 3.79 4.21
CA ARG A 15 -9.64 2.67 5.11
C ARG A 15 -9.18 3.22 6.45
N GLU A 16 -9.84 2.81 7.52
CA GLU A 16 -9.40 3.07 8.89
C GLU A 16 -8.66 1.86 9.41
N LEU A 17 -7.62 2.10 10.21
CA LEU A 17 -6.82 1.05 10.81
C LEU A 17 -7.55 0.49 12.03
N GLU A 18 -7.94 -0.79 12.01
CA GLU A 18 -8.66 -1.43 13.11
C GLU A 18 -7.66 -2.02 14.12
N VAL A 19 -7.14 -1.16 14.99
CA VAL A 19 -6.24 -1.57 16.07
C VAL A 19 -7.02 -2.28 17.17
N THR A 20 -6.70 -3.55 17.41
CA THR A 20 -7.25 -4.37 18.50
C THR A 20 -6.21 -4.60 19.61
N LYS A 21 -6.63 -5.12 20.77
CA LYS A 21 -5.69 -5.51 21.83
C LYS A 21 -4.77 -6.63 21.33
N GLY A 22 -3.50 -6.31 21.12
CA GLY A 22 -2.49 -7.23 20.58
C GLY A 22 -2.00 -6.88 19.17
N TYR A 23 -2.56 -5.83 18.55
CA TYR A 23 -2.11 -5.34 17.25
C TYR A 23 -0.66 -4.83 17.33
N GLY A 24 0.24 -5.45 16.57
CA GLY A 24 1.65 -5.11 16.51
C GLY A 24 2.10 -4.77 15.09
N MET A 25 3.43 -4.78 14.89
CA MET A 25 4.05 -4.50 13.59
C MET A 25 3.66 -5.51 12.50
N VAL A 26 3.36 -6.75 12.87
CA VAL A 26 3.06 -7.82 11.90
C VAL A 26 1.69 -7.56 11.26
N GLU A 27 0.68 -7.29 12.09
CA GLU A 27 -0.68 -6.98 11.65
C GLU A 27 -0.71 -5.69 10.84
N PHE A 28 0.04 -4.67 11.27
CA PHE A 28 0.21 -3.41 10.54
C PHE A 28 0.76 -3.61 9.14
N ARG A 29 1.83 -4.40 9.02
CA ARG A 29 2.44 -4.71 7.73
C ARG A 29 1.51 -5.50 6.82
N GLU A 30 0.73 -6.43 7.36
CA GLU A 30 -0.31 -7.14 6.62
C GLU A 30 -1.39 -6.20 6.07
N ASP A 31 -1.84 -5.23 6.87
CA ASP A 31 -2.82 -4.24 6.43
C ASP A 31 -2.24 -3.29 5.37
N LEU A 32 -0.98 -2.85 5.53
CA LEU A 32 -0.25 -2.12 4.50
C LEU A 32 -0.15 -2.92 3.21
N LYS A 33 0.24 -4.20 3.25
CA LYS A 33 0.31 -5.06 2.05
C LYS A 33 -1.01 -5.09 1.30
N LYS A 34 -2.14 -5.27 2.01
CA LYS A 34 -3.49 -5.27 1.40
C LYS A 34 -3.84 -3.92 0.79
N LEU A 35 -3.40 -2.83 1.42
CA LEU A 35 -3.59 -1.48 0.92
C LEU A 35 -2.81 -1.28 -0.39
N PHE A 36 -1.51 -1.60 -0.37
CA PHE A 36 -0.61 -1.55 -1.51
C PHE A 36 -1.06 -2.44 -2.68
N GLN A 37 -1.56 -3.65 -2.44
CA GLN A 37 -2.16 -4.47 -3.51
C GLN A 37 -3.38 -3.78 -4.13
N THR A 38 -4.17 -3.06 -3.34
CA THR A 38 -5.35 -2.36 -3.83
C THR A 38 -4.96 -1.12 -4.65
N THR A 39 -4.03 -0.30 -4.18
CA THR A 39 -3.54 0.89 -4.89
C THR A 39 -2.70 0.50 -6.11
N GLY A 40 -1.71 -0.36 -5.92
CA GLY A 40 -0.71 -0.70 -6.91
C GLY A 40 -1.24 -1.57 -8.06
N VAL A 41 -2.14 -2.53 -7.79
CA VAL A 41 -2.69 -3.42 -8.85
C VAL A 41 -3.94 -2.83 -9.49
N ARG A 42 -4.82 -2.19 -8.71
CA ARG A 42 -6.11 -1.67 -9.22
C ARG A 42 -6.07 -0.19 -9.60
N CYS A 43 -4.93 0.49 -9.45
CA CYS A 43 -4.78 1.93 -9.67
C CYS A 43 -5.86 2.77 -8.97
N LYS A 44 -6.28 2.36 -7.76
CA LYS A 44 -7.32 3.06 -7.02
C LYS A 44 -6.72 3.86 -5.88
N PRO A 45 -6.94 5.18 -5.79
CA PRO A 45 -6.46 5.97 -4.68
C PRO A 45 -7.15 5.49 -3.39
N VAL A 46 -6.35 5.17 -2.38
CA VAL A 46 -6.82 4.76 -1.05
C VAL A 46 -6.31 5.76 -0.04
N VAL A 47 -7.20 6.23 0.84
CA VAL A 47 -6.82 7.10 1.97
C VAL A 47 -6.80 6.23 3.22
N LEU A 48 -5.62 6.12 3.83
CA LEU A 48 -5.44 5.49 5.13
C LEU A 48 -5.67 6.52 6.23
N LEU A 49 -6.66 6.29 7.08
CA LEU A 49 -6.93 7.10 8.26
C LEU A 49 -6.32 6.42 9.48
N VAL A 50 -5.37 7.11 10.10
CA VAL A 50 -4.70 6.70 11.34
C VAL A 50 -4.95 7.78 12.38
N THR A 51 -5.26 7.37 13.61
CA THR A 51 -5.39 8.27 14.77
C THR A 51 -4.23 8.04 15.73
N ASP A 52 -3.85 9.07 16.51
CA ASP A 52 -2.73 8.96 17.46
C ASP A 52 -2.92 7.82 18.47
N SER A 53 -4.17 7.54 18.85
CA SER A 53 -4.52 6.43 19.75
C SER A 53 -4.25 5.04 19.16
N GLN A 54 -4.11 4.94 17.84
CA GLN A 54 -3.86 3.70 17.09
C GLN A 54 -2.36 3.49 16.84
N ILE A 55 -1.51 4.48 17.10
CA ILE A 55 -0.06 4.37 16.94
C ILE A 55 0.52 3.77 18.22
N VAL A 56 0.53 2.45 18.29
CA VAL A 56 1.04 1.68 19.44
C VAL A 56 2.56 1.45 19.39
N ASN A 57 3.19 1.65 18.22
CA ASN A 57 4.61 1.46 18.01
C ASN A 57 5.18 2.56 17.11
N GLU A 58 6.33 3.13 17.47
CA GLU A 58 7.04 4.14 16.69
C GLU A 58 7.38 3.65 15.27
N GLY A 59 7.60 2.33 15.09
CA GLY A 59 7.84 1.72 13.78
C GLY A 59 6.68 1.89 12.78
N PHE A 60 5.45 2.18 13.23
CA PHE A 60 4.33 2.46 12.31
C PHE A 60 4.58 3.75 11.55
N LEU A 61 5.08 4.78 12.24
CA LEU A 61 5.39 6.06 11.63
C LEU A 61 6.58 5.96 10.67
N GLU A 62 7.58 5.13 11.00
CA GLU A 62 8.70 4.86 10.09
C GLU A 62 8.23 4.19 8.80
N ASP A 63 7.42 3.13 8.91
CA ASP A 63 6.87 2.42 7.76
C ASP A 63 5.98 3.38 6.92
N ILE A 64 5.10 4.19 7.54
CA ILE A 64 4.28 5.21 6.84
C ILE A 64 5.15 6.24 6.14
N ASN A 65 6.21 6.72 6.80
CA ASN A 65 7.12 7.69 6.22
C ASN A 65 7.89 7.09 5.02
N GLY A 66 8.20 5.79 5.06
CA GLY A 66 8.73 5.04 3.92
C GLY A 66 7.74 5.02 2.74
N VAL A 67 6.47 4.71 2.99
CA VAL A 67 5.41 4.77 1.95
C VAL A 67 5.33 6.16 1.32
N LEU A 68 5.30 7.22 2.13
CA LEU A 68 5.10 8.58 1.63
C LEU A 68 6.31 9.12 0.86
N ASN A 69 7.53 8.81 1.29
CA ASN A 69 8.73 9.34 0.64
C ASN A 69 9.18 8.48 -0.55
N THR A 70 9.17 7.16 -0.40
CA THR A 70 9.75 6.24 -1.39
C THR A 70 8.71 5.39 -2.11
N GLY A 71 7.44 5.37 -1.66
CA GLY A 71 6.43 4.45 -2.19
C GLY A 71 6.75 2.98 -1.91
N ASP A 72 7.75 2.73 -1.06
CA ASP A 72 8.25 1.40 -0.74
C ASP A 72 8.64 1.34 0.75
N VAL A 73 8.45 0.17 1.35
CA VAL A 73 8.78 -0.10 2.75
C VAL A 73 9.72 -1.30 2.80
N PRO A 74 10.93 -1.15 3.36
CA PRO A 74 11.92 -2.22 3.39
C PRO A 74 11.41 -3.42 4.20
N ASN A 75 11.60 -4.61 3.64
CA ASN A 75 11.11 -5.89 4.20
C ASN A 75 9.58 -5.98 4.37
N LEU A 76 8.80 -5.13 3.69
CA LEU A 76 7.35 -5.27 3.68
C LEU A 76 6.95 -6.48 2.82
N PHE A 77 7.39 -6.52 1.56
CA PHE A 77 7.11 -7.62 0.64
C PHE A 77 8.24 -8.66 0.64
N SER A 78 7.87 -9.92 0.85
CA SER A 78 8.79 -11.04 0.67
C SER A 78 9.13 -11.25 -0.82
N ASN A 79 10.15 -12.03 -1.13
CA ASN A 79 10.48 -12.36 -2.52
C ASN A 79 9.32 -13.06 -3.24
N ASP A 80 8.58 -13.92 -2.56
CA ASP A 80 7.39 -14.58 -3.10
C ASP A 80 6.27 -13.57 -3.37
N ASP A 81 6.03 -12.63 -2.45
CA ASP A 81 5.04 -11.56 -2.65
C ASP A 81 5.39 -10.70 -3.88
N LYS A 82 6.67 -10.35 -4.07
CA LYS A 82 7.14 -9.60 -5.23
C LYS A 82 6.94 -10.36 -6.54
N ILE A 83 7.11 -11.69 -6.51
CA ILE A 83 6.82 -12.55 -7.67
C ILE A 83 5.33 -12.53 -7.99
N GLN A 84 4.48 -12.63 -6.97
CA GLN A 84 3.02 -12.59 -7.16
C GLN A 84 2.58 -11.23 -7.74
N ILE A 85 3.05 -10.12 -7.17
CA ILE A 85 2.75 -8.76 -7.67
C ILE A 85 3.22 -8.61 -9.12
N ALA A 86 4.43 -9.10 -9.44
CA ALA A 86 4.93 -9.06 -10.81
C ALA A 86 4.08 -9.87 -11.79
N ASN A 87 3.52 -11.00 -11.35
CA ASN A 87 2.59 -11.80 -12.16
C ASN A 87 1.24 -11.09 -12.36
N GLU A 88 0.69 -10.48 -11.31
CA GLU A 88 -0.59 -9.75 -11.38
C GLU A 88 -0.47 -8.47 -12.23
N LEU A 89 0.67 -7.77 -12.16
CA LEU A 89 0.94 -6.58 -12.97
C LEU A 89 1.48 -6.89 -14.36
N LYS A 90 1.80 -8.15 -14.68
CA LYS A 90 2.37 -8.56 -15.96
C LYS A 90 1.53 -8.07 -17.13
N ASP A 91 0.22 -8.28 -17.07
CA ASP A 91 -0.71 -7.88 -18.13
C ASP A 91 -0.82 -6.36 -18.23
N VAL A 92 -0.72 -5.65 -17.11
CA VAL A 92 -0.72 -4.17 -17.06
C VAL A 92 0.57 -3.60 -17.65
N CYS A 93 1.73 -4.19 -17.36
CA CYS A 93 3.01 -3.82 -17.93
C CYS A 93 3.01 -4.02 -19.46
N LEU A 94 2.54 -5.18 -19.92
CA LEU A 94 2.42 -5.47 -21.35
C LEU A 94 1.45 -4.51 -22.05
N ALA A 95 0.31 -4.19 -21.43
CA ALA A 95 -0.64 -3.21 -21.94
C ALA A 95 -0.05 -1.79 -22.03
N ARG A 96 0.92 -1.45 -21.17
CA ARG A 96 1.67 -0.18 -21.19
C ARG A 96 2.93 -0.22 -22.06
N GLY A 97 3.21 -1.33 -22.74
CA GLY A 97 4.41 -1.49 -23.57
C GLY A 97 5.71 -1.58 -22.78
N LEU A 98 5.64 -1.85 -21.47
CA LEU A 98 6.79 -2.04 -20.60
C LEU A 98 7.25 -3.50 -20.58
N PRO A 99 8.56 -3.76 -20.45
CA PRO A 99 9.06 -5.12 -20.32
C PRO A 99 8.49 -5.77 -19.06
N ALA A 100 7.94 -6.98 -19.20
CA ALA A 100 7.33 -7.77 -18.12
C ALA A 100 8.38 -8.39 -17.18
N THR A 101 9.35 -7.61 -16.71
CA THR A 101 10.35 -8.03 -15.73
C THR A 101 9.89 -7.71 -14.32
N LYS A 102 10.40 -8.47 -13.33
CA LYS A 102 10.06 -8.26 -11.91
C LYS A 102 10.33 -6.83 -11.46
N ASP A 103 11.47 -6.27 -11.88
CA ASP A 103 11.86 -4.90 -11.54
C ASP A 103 10.94 -3.85 -12.17
N SER A 104 10.55 -4.03 -13.43
CA SER A 104 9.65 -3.08 -14.12
C SER A 104 8.23 -3.13 -13.55
N ALA A 105 7.74 -4.32 -13.22
CA ALA A 105 6.44 -4.49 -12.57
C ALA A 105 6.43 -3.88 -11.17
N TYR A 106 7.52 -4.05 -10.40
CA TYR A 106 7.65 -3.42 -9.09
C TYR A 106 7.78 -1.89 -9.18
N ALA A 107 8.52 -1.38 -10.17
CA ALA A 107 8.60 0.06 -10.42
C ALA A 107 7.22 0.65 -10.78
N LEU A 108 6.43 -0.05 -11.61
CA LEU A 108 5.06 0.36 -11.93
C LEU A 108 4.16 0.31 -10.69
N PHE A 109 4.32 -0.71 -9.84
CA PHE A 109 3.59 -0.85 -8.58
C PHE A 109 3.84 0.34 -7.66
N VAL A 110 5.12 0.67 -7.43
CA VAL A 110 5.55 1.81 -6.61
C VAL A 110 5.02 3.13 -7.19
N GLN A 111 5.10 3.29 -8.52
CA GLN A 111 4.56 4.46 -9.21
C GLN A 111 3.05 4.60 -9.04
N ASN A 112 2.29 3.50 -9.06
CA ASN A 112 0.85 3.51 -8.85
C ASN A 112 0.46 3.76 -7.38
N THR A 113 1.40 3.63 -6.45
CA THR A 113 1.18 3.86 -5.00
C THR A 113 1.59 5.25 -4.53
N GLN A 114 2.27 6.03 -5.38
CA GLN A 114 2.49 7.47 -5.21
C GLN A 114 1.35 8.27 -5.87
#